data_AF-A0A5P6VST7-F1
#
_entry.id   AF-A0A5P6VST7-F1
#
_cell.length_a   1.000
_cell.length_b   1.000
_cell.length_c   1.000
_cell.angle_alpha   90.00
_cell.angle_beta   90.00
_cell.angle_gamma   90.00
#
_symmetry.space_group_name_H-M   'P 1'
#
loop_
_entity.id
_entity.type
_entity.pdbx_description
1 polymer ?
#
loop_
_entity_poly.entity_id
_entity_poly.type
_entity_poly.pdbx_seq_one_letter_code
_entity_poly.pdbx_strand_id
1 'polypeptide(L)'
;MKKYISNLALMICVSYTMVSVSVTIFNILFGGQTNNMNELLIFAICVIASVVLSLHGLFESVSPLAMVVIQYLVACALIAVLLLIISCFDTITPRGWFELYRSFTIPYIILAGIYYYSVFADTKKKDSLIKDIQKHGIDLK
;
A
#
# COMPACT_ATOMS: atom_id res chain seq x y z
N MET A 1 17.04 -15.13 7.02
CA MET A 1 16.23 -15.57 5.86
C MET A 1 14.99 -16.38 6.25
N LYS A 2 15.10 -17.51 6.95
CA LYS A 2 13.94 -18.36 7.29
C LYS A 2 12.80 -17.63 8.04
N LYS A 3 13.13 -16.76 9.00
CA LYS A 3 12.16 -15.93 9.75
C LYS A 3 11.45 -14.89 8.87
N TYR A 4 12.18 -14.30 7.91
CA TYR A 4 11.62 -13.33 6.95
C TYR A 4 10.62 -13.99 6.01
N ILE A 5 10.98 -15.15 5.45
CA ILE A 5 10.10 -15.92 4.55
C ILE A 5 8.83 -16.37 5.29
N SER A 6 8.96 -16.83 6.54
CA SER A 6 7.82 -17.23 7.37
C SER A 6 6.86 -16.06 7.66
N ASN A 7 7.40 -14.88 7.97
CA ASN A 7 6.60 -13.68 8.22
C ASN A 7 5.89 -13.21 6.94
N LEU A 8 6.59 -13.26 5.80
CA LEU A 8 6.02 -12.89 4.51
C LEU A 8 4.88 -13.84 4.10
N ALA A 9 5.08 -15.16 4.27
CA ALA A 9 4.04 -16.15 4.00
C ALA A 9 2.80 -15.96 4.90
N LEU A 10 2.99 -15.67 6.19
CA LEU A 10 1.89 -15.35 7.09
C LEU A 10 1.15 -14.08 6.67
N MET A 11 1.89 -13.03 6.27
CA MET A 11 1.30 -11.78 5.79
C MET A 11 0.45 -11.99 4.53
N ILE A 12 0.94 -12.78 3.58
CA ILE A 12 0.20 -13.15 2.37
C ILE A 12 -1.08 -13.93 2.74
N CYS A 13 -0.97 -14.92 3.63
CA CYS A 13 -2.11 -15.75 4.03
C CYS A 13 -3.22 -14.94 4.71
N VAL A 14 -2.84 -14.10 5.69
CA VAL A 14 -3.80 -13.26 6.43
C VAL A 14 -4.44 -12.23 5.50
N SER A 15 -3.64 -11.54 4.68
CA SER A 15 -4.16 -10.54 3.74
C SER A 15 -5.10 -11.16 2.71
N TYR A 16 -4.71 -12.29 2.10
CA TYR A 16 -5.54 -13.01 1.15
C TYR A 16 -6.87 -13.44 1.77
N THR A 17 -6.84 -14.03 2.97
CA THR A 17 -8.06 -14.48 3.66
C THR A 17 -9.00 -13.31 3.93
N MET A 18 -8.48 -12.20 4.44
CA MET A 18 -9.27 -11.00 4.72
C MET A 18 -9.92 -10.41 3.46
N VAL A 19 -9.14 -10.32 2.37
CA VAL A 19 -9.62 -9.75 1.09
C VAL A 19 -10.62 -10.68 0.41
N SER A 20 -10.32 -11.98 0.30
CA SER A 20 -11.21 -12.97 -0.34
C SER A 20 -12.55 -13.10 0.40
N VAL A 21 -12.54 -13.13 1.74
CA VAL A 21 -13.79 -13.13 2.53
C VAL A 21 -14.59 -11.85 2.31
N SER A 22 -13.93 -10.69 2.27
CA SER A 22 -14.59 -9.40 2.04
C SER A 22 -15.22 -9.32 0.66
N VAL A 23 -14.53 -9.78 -0.38
CA VAL A 23 -15.05 -9.87 -1.75
C VAL A 23 -16.23 -10.85 -1.83
N THR A 24 -16.14 -11.98 -1.14
CA THR A 24 -17.23 -12.97 -1.07
C THR A 24 -18.49 -12.37 -0.42
N ILE A 25 -18.34 -11.67 0.70
CA ILE A 25 -19.46 -10.98 1.37
C ILE A 25 -20.07 -9.92 0.44
N PHE A 26 -19.24 -9.11 -0.23
CA PHE A 26 -19.71 -8.13 -1.20
C PHE A 26 -20.49 -8.79 -2.35
N ASN A 27 -19.98 -9.88 -2.90
CA ASN A 27 -20.64 -10.60 -3.98
C ASN A 27 -22.00 -11.17 -3.54
N ILE A 28 -22.10 -11.70 -2.31
CA ILE A 28 -23.39 -12.16 -1.75
C ILE A 28 -24.39 -11.00 -1.63
N LEU A 29 -23.95 -9.81 -1.19
CA LEU A 29 -24.83 -8.65 -1.00
C LEU A 29 -25.29 -8.01 -2.32
N PHE A 30 -24.44 -8.00 -3.34
CA PHE A 30 -24.69 -7.32 -4.62
C PHE A 30 -25.05 -8.28 -5.77
N GLY A 31 -25.19 -9.59 -5.49
CA GLY A 31 -25.57 -10.60 -6.48
C GLY A 31 -24.47 -10.95 -7.49
N GLY A 32 -23.20 -10.71 -7.15
CA GLY A 32 -22.04 -11.06 -7.98
C GLY A 32 -21.66 -12.54 -7.88
N GLN A 33 -20.94 -13.06 -8.86
CA GLN A 33 -20.36 -14.42 -8.83
C GLN A 33 -18.84 -14.36 -8.64
N THR A 34 -18.31 -15.21 -7.76
CA THR A 34 -16.87 -15.48 -7.68
C THR A 34 -16.52 -16.59 -8.67
N ASN A 35 -15.46 -16.39 -9.46
CA ASN A 35 -14.91 -17.39 -10.35
C ASN A 35 -13.49 -17.77 -9.88
N ASN A 36 -13.04 -18.98 -10.18
CA ASN A 36 -11.71 -19.49 -9.85
C ASN A 36 -10.59 -18.55 -10.33
N MET A 37 -10.75 -17.95 -11.51
CA MET A 37 -9.81 -16.96 -12.04
C MET A 37 -9.77 -15.67 -11.21
N ASN A 38 -10.90 -15.25 -10.63
CA ASN A 38 -10.98 -14.05 -9.82
C ASN A 38 -10.29 -14.26 -8.46
N GLU A 39 -10.48 -15.42 -7.83
CA GLU A 39 -9.75 -15.77 -6.59
C GLU A 39 -8.24 -15.84 -6.83
N LEU A 40 -7.81 -16.42 -7.95
CA LEU A 40 -6.39 -16.53 -8.31
C LEU A 40 -5.76 -15.15 -8.55
N LEU A 41 -6.52 -14.23 -9.16
CA LEU A 41 -6.10 -12.84 -9.37
C LEU A 41 -6.01 -12.05 -8.05
N ILE A 42 -6.98 -12.22 -7.15
CA ILE A 42 -6.93 -11.66 -5.79
C ILE A 42 -5.70 -12.17 -5.05
N PHE A 43 -5.43 -13.48 -5.12
CA PHE A 43 -4.23 -14.08 -4.52
C PHE A 43 -2.94 -13.46 -5.07
N ALA A 44 -2.81 -13.34 -6.39
CA ALA A 44 -1.64 -12.73 -7.03
C ALA A 44 -1.43 -11.27 -6.58
N ILE A 45 -2.50 -10.48 -6.49
CA ILE A 45 -2.46 -9.10 -5.99
C ILE A 45 -2.03 -9.06 -4.51
N CYS A 46 -2.54 -9.96 -3.66
CA CYS A 46 -2.14 -10.04 -2.25
C CYS A 46 -0.66 -10.40 -2.07
N VAL A 47 -0.12 -11.28 -2.93
CA VAL A 47 1.32 -11.60 -2.95
C VAL A 47 2.13 -10.34 -3.30
N ILE A 48 1.76 -9.64 -4.39
CA ILE A 48 2.43 -8.41 -4.82
C ILE A 48 2.36 -7.35 -3.72
N ALA A 49 1.19 -7.12 -3.14
CA ALA A 49 0.99 -6.14 -2.07
C ALA A 49 1.86 -6.46 -0.85
N SER A 50 1.94 -7.73 -0.45
CA SER A 50 2.78 -8.17 0.68
C SER A 50 4.27 -7.98 0.40
N VAL A 51 4.71 -8.18 -0.85
CA VAL A 51 6.10 -7.92 -1.28
C VAL A 51 6.40 -6.41 -1.30
N VAL A 52 5.49 -5.58 -1.81
CA VAL A 52 5.64 -4.12 -1.79
C VAL A 52 5.70 -3.60 -0.34
N LEU A 53 4.88 -4.18 0.54
CA LEU A 53 4.87 -3.81 1.95
C LEU A 53 6.14 -4.29 2.68
N SER A 54 6.70 -5.44 2.31
CA SER A 54 7.94 -5.92 2.92
C SER A 54 9.17 -5.11 2.48
N LEU A 55 9.11 -4.43 1.32
CA LEU A 55 10.11 -3.44 0.91
C LEU A 55 10.14 -2.20 1.81
N HIS A 56 9.04 -1.93 2.54
CA HIS A 56 8.99 -0.81 3.49
C HIS A 56 10.14 -0.91 4.51
N GLY A 57 10.32 -2.07 5.14
CA GLY A 57 11.37 -2.24 6.16
C GLY A 57 12.80 -2.07 5.62
N LEU A 58 13.02 -2.11 4.31
CA LEU A 58 14.34 -1.91 3.72
C LEU A 58 14.72 -0.44 3.57
N PHE A 59 13.74 0.46 3.58
CA PHE A 59 13.88 1.89 3.31
C PHE A 59 13.65 2.78 4.54
N GLU A 60 13.73 2.23 5.76
CA GLU A 60 13.58 3.00 7.02
C GLU A 60 14.57 4.17 7.16
N SER A 61 15.68 4.16 6.42
CA SER A 61 16.69 5.22 6.40
C SER A 61 16.37 6.39 5.46
N VAL A 62 15.33 6.27 4.62
CA VAL A 62 14.96 7.28 3.63
C VAL A 62 13.76 8.09 4.13
N SER A 63 13.65 9.36 3.70
CA SER A 63 12.52 10.23 4.06
C SER A 63 11.20 9.47 3.86
N PRO A 64 10.32 9.40 4.88
CA PRO A 64 9.07 8.65 4.80
C PRO A 64 8.19 9.04 3.62
N LEU A 65 8.29 10.30 3.17
CA LEU A 65 7.60 10.79 1.98
C LEU A 65 8.10 10.09 0.70
N ALA A 66 9.43 9.98 0.54
CA ALA A 66 10.03 9.35 -0.63
C ALA A 66 9.78 7.84 -0.64
N MET A 67 9.76 7.21 0.53
CA MET A 67 9.42 5.81 0.71
C MET A 67 8.02 5.46 0.20
N VAL A 68 7.01 6.27 0.56
CA VAL A 68 5.64 6.14 0.04
C VAL A 68 5.67 6.25 -1.49
N VAL A 69 6.26 7.31 -2.05
CA VAL A 69 6.33 7.47 -3.52
C VAL A 69 6.99 6.27 -4.21
N ILE A 70 8.09 5.73 -3.68
CA ILE A 70 8.76 4.55 -4.23
C ILE A 70 7.85 3.32 -4.15
N GLN A 71 7.16 3.09 -3.03
CA GLN A 71 6.24 1.96 -2.88
C GLN A 71 5.09 2.03 -3.90
N TYR A 72 4.56 3.22 -4.17
CA TYR A 72 3.57 3.42 -5.22
C TYR A 72 4.10 3.03 -6.60
N LEU A 73 5.28 3.56 -6.97
CA LEU A 73 5.88 3.28 -8.27
C LEU A 73 6.18 1.78 -8.46
N VAL A 74 6.70 1.12 -7.42
CA VAL A 74 6.96 -0.32 -7.45
C VAL A 74 5.65 -1.10 -7.57
N ALA A 75 4.60 -0.74 -6.82
CA ALA A 75 3.30 -1.38 -6.95
C ALA A 75 2.71 -1.21 -8.36
N CYS A 76 2.78 0.00 -8.92
CA CYS A 76 2.35 0.27 -10.29
C CYS A 76 3.11 -0.59 -11.31
N ALA A 77 4.42 -0.77 -11.15
CA ALA A 77 5.23 -1.61 -12.03
C ALA A 77 4.86 -3.09 -11.90
N LEU A 78 4.70 -3.60 -10.67
CA LEU A 78 4.34 -5.01 -10.45
C LEU A 78 2.93 -5.33 -10.94
N ILE A 79 1.98 -4.41 -10.75
CA ILE A 79 0.62 -4.55 -11.31
C ILE A 79 0.66 -4.53 -12.84
N ALA A 80 1.46 -3.66 -13.46
CA ALA A 80 1.62 -3.65 -14.92
C ALA A 80 2.16 -4.98 -15.43
N VAL A 81 3.15 -5.56 -14.77
CA VAL A 81 3.72 -6.87 -15.11
C VAL A 81 2.68 -7.97 -14.95
N LEU A 82 1.90 -7.97 -13.86
CA LEU A 82 0.82 -8.94 -13.65
C LEU A 82 -0.21 -8.86 -14.78
N LEU A 83 -0.64 -7.65 -15.15
CA LEU A 83 -1.59 -7.44 -16.24
C LEU A 83 -0.99 -7.84 -17.61
N LEU A 84 0.30 -7.64 -17.83
CA LEU A 84 0.98 -8.09 -19.05
C LEU A 84 0.97 -9.62 -19.14
N ILE A 85 1.26 -10.31 -18.04
CA ILE A 85 1.18 -11.77 -17.96
C ILE A 85 -0.25 -12.23 -18.25
N ILE A 86 -1.26 -11.65 -17.60
CA ILE A 86 -2.67 -12.00 -17.83
C ILE A 86 -3.07 -11.74 -19.28
N SER A 87 -2.59 -10.65 -19.90
CA SER A 87 -2.85 -10.32 -21.30
C SER A 87 -2.30 -11.34 -22.29
N CYS A 88 -1.39 -12.23 -21.85
CA CYS A 88 -0.89 -13.34 -22.64
C CYS A 88 -1.82 -14.57 -22.59
N PHE A 89 -2.66 -14.69 -21.56
CA PHE A 89 -3.59 -15.81 -21.37
C PHE A 89 -5.04 -15.45 -21.70
N ASP A 90 -5.42 -14.17 -21.58
CA ASP A 90 -6.78 -13.71 -21.82
C ASP A 90 -6.81 -12.28 -22.39
N THR A 91 -7.86 -11.93 -23.13
CA THR A 91 -8.01 -10.58 -23.68
C THR A 91 -8.41 -9.59 -22.58
N ILE A 92 -7.45 -8.80 -22.10
CA ILE A 92 -7.75 -7.71 -21.17
C ILE A 92 -8.35 -6.55 -21.94
N THR A 93 -9.62 -6.25 -21.67
CA THR A 93 -10.27 -5.05 -22.19
C THR A 93 -9.47 -3.82 -21.76
N PRO A 94 -9.17 -2.85 -22.65
CA PRO A 94 -8.37 -1.65 -22.33
C PRO A 94 -8.88 -0.87 -21.11
N ARG A 95 -10.19 -0.96 -20.83
CA ARG A 95 -10.85 -0.35 -19.68
C ARG A 95 -10.47 -1.02 -18.35
N GLY A 96 -10.15 -2.32 -18.35
CA GLY A 96 -9.73 -3.07 -17.17
C GLY A 96 -8.40 -2.59 -16.58
N TRP A 97 -7.46 -2.17 -17.43
CA TRP A 97 -6.22 -1.53 -17.00
C TRP A 97 -6.51 -0.26 -16.20
N PHE A 98 -7.36 0.62 -16.74
CA PHE A 98 -7.67 1.90 -16.11
C PHE A 98 -8.44 1.75 -14.81
N GLU A 99 -9.41 0.83 -14.74
CA GLU A 99 -10.20 0.63 -13.52
C GLU A 99 -9.36 0.05 -12.38
N LEU A 100 -8.39 -0.81 -12.67
CA LEU A 100 -7.50 -1.39 -11.67
C LEU A 100 -6.49 -0.35 -11.14
N TYR A 101 -5.90 0.45 -12.02
CA TYR A 101 -5.05 1.58 -11.62
C TYR A 101 -5.82 2.61 -10.82
N ARG A 102 -7.04 2.97 -11.23
CA ARG A 102 -7.87 3.94 -10.51
C ARG A 102 -8.20 3.45 -9.10
N SER A 103 -8.56 2.17 -8.98
CA SER A 103 -8.89 1.56 -7.68
C SER A 103 -7.68 1.50 -6.74
N PHE A 104 -6.46 1.41 -7.29
CA PHE A 104 -5.23 1.46 -6.50
C PHE A 104 -4.82 2.91 -6.16
N THR A 105 -4.91 3.82 -7.12
CA THR A 105 -4.40 5.20 -7.01
C THR A 105 -5.23 6.07 -6.06
N ILE A 106 -6.57 5.96 -6.10
CA ILE A 106 -7.45 6.76 -5.24
C ILE A 106 -7.16 6.56 -3.75
N PRO A 107 -7.20 5.34 -3.19
CA PRO A 107 -6.89 5.13 -1.78
C PRO A 107 -5.44 5.52 -1.46
N TYR A 108 -4.51 5.34 -2.40
CA TYR A 108 -3.12 5.73 -2.23
C TYR A 108 -2.94 7.23 -2.01
N ILE A 109 -3.58 8.06 -2.85
CA ILE A 109 -3.53 9.52 -2.73
C ILE A 109 -4.14 9.98 -1.41
N ILE A 110 -5.23 9.36 -0.97
CA ILE A 110 -5.88 9.68 0.32
C ILE A 110 -4.92 9.40 1.47
N LEU A 111 -4.30 8.23 1.50
CA LEU A 111 -3.31 7.84 2.51
C LEU A 111 -2.10 8.79 2.51
N ALA A 112 -1.57 9.12 1.34
CA ALA A 112 -0.46 10.07 1.20
C ALA A 112 -0.84 11.48 1.70
N GLY A 113 -2.06 11.94 1.42
CA GLY A 113 -2.58 13.23 1.89
C GLY A 113 -2.71 13.30 3.41
N ILE A 114 -3.27 12.26 4.03
CA ILE A 114 -3.36 12.15 5.51
C ILE A 114 -1.96 12.16 6.12
N TYR A 115 -1.05 11.37 5.54
CA TYR A 115 0.33 11.29 6.02
C TYR A 115 1.04 12.64 5.96
N TYR A 116 0.91 13.36 4.83
CA TYR A 116 1.50 14.69 4.66
C TYR A 116 0.96 15.68 5.72
N TYR A 117 -0.33 15.64 6.00
CA TYR A 117 -0.95 16.49 7.02
C TYR A 117 -0.39 16.21 8.41
N SER A 118 -0.24 14.94 8.79
CA SER A 118 0.36 14.54 10.08
C SER A 118 1.81 15.00 10.21
N VAL A 119 2.64 14.82 9.18
CA VAL A 119 4.05 15.25 9.20
C VAL A 119 4.17 16.77 9.32
N PHE A 120 3.31 17.53 8.64
CA PHE A 120 3.30 18.98 8.74
C PHE A 120 2.92 19.45 10.15
N ALA A 121 1.93 18.80 10.77
CA ALA A 121 1.52 19.07 12.15
C ALA A 121 2.65 18.78 13.15
N ASP A 122 3.34 17.65 13.00
CA ASP A 122 4.46 17.26 13.87
C ASP A 122 5.66 18.21 13.75
N THR A 123 5.95 18.66 12.53
CA THR A 123 7.03 19.63 12.28
C THR A 123 6.74 20.96 12.97
N LYS A 124 5.51 21.46 12.87
CA LYS A 124 5.10 22.71 13.53
C LYS A 124 5.16 22.61 15.06
N LYS A 125 4.85 21.42 15.61
CA LYS A 125 4.90 21.14 17.05
C LYS A 125 6.33 21.05 17.58
N LYS A 126 7.26 20.50 16.79
CA LYS A 126 8.69 20.45 17.13
C LYS A 126 9.32 21.85 17.10
N ASP A 127 8.92 22.69 16.15
CA ASP A 127 9.44 24.05 16.01
C ASP A 127 9.03 24.97 17.19
N SER A 128 7.81 24.79 17.72
CA SER A 128 7.38 25.50 18.94
C SER A 128 8.15 25.04 20.18
N LEU A 129 8.42 23.73 20.31
CA LEU A 129 9.19 23.20 21.46
C LEU A 129 10.63 23.71 21.47
N ILE A 130 11.28 23.83 20.30
CA ILE A 130 12.64 24.39 20.20
C ILE A 130 12.65 25.87 20.61
N LYS A 131 11.63 26.63 20.18
CA LYS A 131 11.48 28.05 20.57
C LYS A 131 11.25 28.21 22.07
N ASP A 132 10.45 27.34 22.68
CA ASP A 132 10.20 27.40 24.13
C ASP A 132 11.46 27.07 24.95
N ILE A 133 12.27 26.10 24.51
CA ILE A 133 13.56 25.77 25.13
C ILE A 133 14.55 26.94 24.98
N GLN A 134 14.66 27.54 23.79
CA GLN A 134 15.54 28.70 23.57
C GLN A 134 15.10 29.91 24.39
N LYS A 135 13.79 30.11 24.58
CA LYS A 135 13.27 31.25 25.34
C LYS A 135 13.52 31.09 26.85
N HIS A 136 13.28 29.91 27.41
CA HIS A 136 13.53 29.63 28.84
C HIS A 136 15.03 29.45 29.18
N GLY A 137 15.84 28.99 28.23
CA GLY A 137 17.29 28.88 28.41
C GLY A 137 18.01 30.24 28.41
N ILE A 138 17.41 31.29 27.84
CA ILE A 138 17.94 32.66 27.83
C ILE A 138 17.56 33.43 29.11
N ASP A 139 16.45 33.09 29.78
CA ASP A 139 16.02 33.70 31.05
C ASP A 139 16.85 33.26 32.28
N LEU A 140 17.74 32.29 32.12
CA LEU A 140 18.60 31.73 33.18
C LEU A 140 20.04 32.31 33.18
N LYS A 141 20.27 33.41 32.46
CA LYS A 141 21.59 34.07 32.33
C LYS A 141 21.50 35.55 32.71
#